data_AF-A0A9R1V381-F1
#
_entry.id   AF-A0A9R1V381-F1
#
_cell.length_a   1.000
_cell.length_b   1.000
_cell.length_c   1.000
_cell.angle_alpha   90.00
_cell.angle_beta   90.00
_cell.angle_gamma   90.00
#
_symmetry.space_group_name_H-M   'P 1'
#
loop_
_entity.id
_entity.type
_entity.pdbx_description
1 polymer ?
#
loop_
_entity_poly.entity_id
_entity_poly.type
_entity_poly.pdbx_seq_one_letter_code
_entity_poly.pdbx_strand_id
1 'polypeptide(L)'
;MVDMGQKDCSYRKWELTGIPCKHAIATLNEMIDNDENIYWLDTWKEMYSFKVDPIKVRAIWPKSVSPTTLLPPPHHKVVGKLKRKKKEDYRRERSQSQQGKSHVHSQSEN
;
A
#
# COMPACT_ATOMS: atom_id res chain seq x y z
N MET A 1 -12.07 6.66 30.98
CA MET A 1 -10.77 7.12 31.51
C MET A 1 -9.66 6.45 30.72
N VAL A 2 -8.62 7.18 30.35
CA VAL A 2 -7.48 6.70 29.56
C VAL A 2 -6.21 7.02 30.34
N ASP A 3 -5.34 6.03 30.51
CA ASP A 3 -3.99 6.20 31.01
C ASP A 3 -2.99 5.92 29.87
N MET A 4 -2.33 6.98 29.40
CA MET A 4 -1.37 6.89 28.29
C MET A 4 -0.02 6.28 28.69
N GLY A 5 0.35 6.35 29.98
CA GLY A 5 1.60 5.80 30.49
C GLY A 5 1.52 4.28 30.65
N GLN A 6 0.40 3.79 31.19
CA GLN A 6 0.13 2.36 31.34
C GLN A 6 -0.47 1.73 30.07
N LYS A 7 -0.81 2.54 29.06
CA LYS A 7 -1.53 2.12 27.84
C LYS A 7 -2.85 1.42 28.16
N ASP A 8 -3.52 1.89 29.20
CA ASP A 8 -4.81 1.38 29.65
C ASP A 8 -5.94 2.35 29.26
N CYS A 9 -7.09 1.78 28.96
CA CYS A 9 -8.33 2.51 28.81
C CYS A 9 -9.42 1.71 29.53
N SER A 10 -10.39 2.39 30.13
CA SER A 10 -11.55 1.75 30.77
C SER A 10 -12.31 0.74 29.88
N TYR A 11 -12.11 0.79 28.56
CA TYR A 11 -12.64 -0.18 27.60
C TYR A 11 -11.78 -1.45 27.40
N ARG A 12 -10.60 -1.53 28.05
CA ARG A 12 -9.54 -2.56 27.96
C ARG A 12 -9.11 -3.00 26.56
N LYS A 13 -9.64 -2.35 25.52
CA LYS A 13 -9.37 -2.68 24.13
C LYS A 13 -7.87 -2.57 23.83
N TRP A 14 -7.22 -1.56 24.40
CA TRP A 14 -5.79 -1.35 24.23
C TRP A 14 -4.97 -2.47 24.89
N GLU A 15 -5.29 -2.85 26.13
CA GLU A 15 -4.61 -3.96 26.81
C GLU A 15 -4.76 -5.28 26.05
N LEU A 16 -5.94 -5.54 25.48
CA LEU A 16 -6.24 -6.79 24.78
C LEU A 16 -5.63 -6.89 23.38
N THR A 17 -5.56 -5.78 22.63
CA THR A 17 -5.12 -5.83 21.23
C THR A 17 -3.77 -5.16 20.99
N GLY A 18 -3.23 -4.42 21.96
CA GLY A 18 -2.07 -3.54 21.79
C GLY A 18 -2.34 -2.32 20.90
N ILE A 19 -3.58 -2.13 20.44
CA ILE A 19 -3.99 -1.06 19.52
C ILE A 19 -4.77 0.00 20.32
N PRO A 20 -4.43 1.29 20.21
CA PRO A 20 -5.13 2.35 20.92
C PRO A 20 -6.61 2.40 20.51
N CYS A 21 -7.48 2.56 21.50
CA CYS A 21 -8.91 2.71 21.28
C CYS A 21 -9.27 4.15 20.87
N LYS A 22 -10.52 4.40 20.47
CA LYS A 22 -11.00 5.74 20.11
C LYS A 22 -10.76 6.81 21.18
N HIS A 23 -10.83 6.44 22.46
CA HIS A 23 -10.57 7.37 23.57
C HIS A 23 -9.08 7.69 23.67
N ALA A 24 -8.22 6.69 23.53
CA ALA A 24 -6.77 6.89 23.54
C ALA A 24 -6.29 7.77 22.38
N ILE A 25 -6.88 7.58 21.20
CA ILE A 25 -6.58 8.43 20.02
C ILE A 25 -7.04 9.88 20.26
N ALA A 26 -8.24 10.08 20.82
CA ALA A 26 -8.73 11.42 21.13
C ALA A 26 -7.81 12.14 22.14
N THR A 27 -7.46 11.46 23.24
CA THR A 27 -6.53 12.01 24.25
C THR A 27 -5.15 12.29 23.68
N LEU A 28 -4.62 11.42 22.80
CA LEU A 28 -3.34 11.66 22.13
C LEU A 28 -3.38 12.93 21.27
N ASN A 29 -4.46 13.14 20.52
CA ASN A 29 -4.59 14.33 19.68
C ASN A 29 -4.69 15.61 20.54
N GLU A 30 -5.45 15.58 21.64
CA GLU A 30 -5.51 16.70 22.58
C GLU A 30 -4.14 16.99 23.21
N MET A 31 -3.35 15.98 23.53
CA MET A 31 -1.98 16.15 24.05
C MET A 31 -1.06 16.77 23.00
N ILE A 32 -1.15 16.34 21.75
CA ILE A 32 -0.35 16.89 20.63
C ILE A 32 -0.72 18.35 20.36
N ASP A 33 -2.01 18.70 20.37
CA ASP A 33 -2.46 20.06 20.12
C ASP A 33 -2.06 21.03 21.25
N ASN A 34 -1.89 20.54 22.48
CA ASN A 34 -1.40 21.35 23.60
C ASN A 34 0.13 21.41 23.70
N ASP A 35 0.84 20.50 23.03
CA ASP A 35 2.29 20.46 23.05
C ASP A 35 2.83 21.23 21.86
N GLU A 36 2.91 22.55 22.02
CA GLU A 36 3.43 23.47 21.02
C GLU A 36 4.82 23.04 20.54
N ASN A 37 5.60 22.30 21.35
CA ASN A 37 7.01 21.94 21.13
C ASN A 37 7.28 20.88 20.04
N ILE A 38 6.26 20.16 19.55
CA ILE A 38 6.44 19.02 18.65
C ILE A 38 6.90 19.46 17.25
N TYR A 39 6.57 20.69 16.83
CA TYR A 39 6.86 21.21 15.48
C TYR A 39 7.97 22.27 15.43
N TRP A 40 8.77 22.44 16.48
CA TRP A 40 9.83 23.44 16.46
C TRP A 40 11.06 22.98 15.67
N LEU A 41 11.74 23.96 15.09
CA LEU A 41 12.99 23.80 14.37
C LEU A 41 14.05 23.08 15.20
N ASP A 42 14.04 23.20 16.52
CA ASP A 42 15.02 22.58 17.39
C ASP A 42 14.81 21.06 17.52
N THR A 43 13.56 20.60 17.69
CA THR A 43 13.20 19.17 17.65
C THR A 43 13.56 18.55 16.29
N TRP A 44 13.32 19.29 15.20
CA TRP A 44 13.71 18.86 13.86
C TRP A 44 15.25 18.75 13.73
N LYS A 45 16.00 19.74 14.20
CA LYS A 45 17.47 19.70 14.18
C LYS A 45 18.02 18.55 15.01
N GLU A 46 17.43 18.25 16.16
CA GLU A 46 17.84 17.13 17.01
C GLU A 46 17.58 15.78 16.32
N MET A 47 16.40 15.60 15.73
CA MET A 47 16.01 14.40 14.98
C MET A 47 17.00 14.11 13.84
N TYR A 48 17.43 15.15 13.11
CA TYR A 48 18.36 15.05 11.99
C TYR A 48 19.82 15.36 12.36
N SER A 49 20.14 15.44 13.65
CA SER A 49 21.51 15.72 14.11
C SER A 49 22.46 14.57 13.78
N PHE A 50 21.94 13.33 13.80
CA PHE A 50 22.68 12.13 13.46
C PHE A 50 22.78 11.97 11.94
N LYS A 51 24.01 11.97 11.44
CA LYS A 51 24.29 11.71 10.04
C LYS A 51 24.42 10.21 9.80
N VAL A 52 23.68 9.71 8.81
CA VAL A 52 23.92 8.37 8.27
C VAL A 52 25.03 8.48 7.25
N ASP A 53 26.16 7.83 7.52
CA ASP A 53 27.25 7.80 6.55
C ASP A 53 26.79 7.12 5.25
N PRO A 54 27.20 7.64 4.09
CA PRO A 54 26.89 7.01 2.83
C PRO A 54 27.45 5.58 2.83
N ILE A 55 26.60 4.63 2.41
CA ILE A 55 27.03 3.25 2.24
C ILE A 55 28.07 3.24 1.12
N LYS A 56 29.24 2.71 1.45
CA LYS A 56 30.38 2.62 0.52
C LYS A 56 29.98 1.86 -0.75
N VAL A 57 30.69 2.07 -1.85
CA VAL A 57 30.42 1.38 -3.13
C VAL A 57 30.36 -0.13 -2.92
N ARG A 58 29.41 -0.80 -3.58
CA ARG A 58 29.18 -2.27 -3.51
C ARG A 58 30.46 -3.09 -3.60
N ALA A 59 31.45 -2.62 -4.37
CA ALA A 59 32.75 -3.24 -4.57
C ALA A 59 33.54 -3.47 -3.27
N ILE A 60 33.32 -2.67 -2.22
CA ILE A 60 34.06 -2.77 -0.95
C ILE A 60 33.22 -3.32 0.21
N TRP A 61 32.06 -3.91 -0.09
CA TRP A 61 31.28 -4.59 0.93
C TRP A 61 31.92 -5.94 1.30
N PRO A 62 31.96 -6.29 2.59
CA PRO A 62 32.39 -7.62 2.99
C PRO A 62 31.46 -8.67 2.38
N LYS A 63 32.04 -9.76 1.88
CA LYS A 63 31.24 -10.90 1.40
C LYS A 63 30.50 -11.50 2.59
N SER A 64 29.22 -11.80 2.42
CA SER A 64 28.43 -12.47 3.44
C SER A 64 29.06 -13.83 3.79
N VAL A 65 29.18 -14.12 5.09
CA VAL A 65 29.64 -15.41 5.62
C VAL A 65 28.51 -16.45 5.65
N SER A 66 27.31 -16.08 5.21
CA SER A 66 26.13 -16.94 5.23
C SER A 66 26.35 -18.21 4.39
N PRO A 67 26.21 -19.41 4.97
CA PRO A 67 26.33 -20.66 4.22
C PRO A 67 25.16 -20.89 3.25
N THR A 68 24.08 -20.11 3.38
CA THR A 68 22.88 -20.22 2.55
C THR A 68 23.00 -19.35 1.31
N THR A 69 22.87 -19.97 0.13
CA THR A 69 22.72 -19.25 -1.13
C THR A 69 21.39 -18.52 -1.15
N LEU A 70 21.42 -17.18 -1.20
CA LEU A 70 20.22 -16.37 -1.39
C LEU A 70 19.76 -16.50 -2.84
N LEU A 71 18.70 -17.29 -3.06
CA LEU A 71 18.03 -17.35 -4.36
C LEU A 71 17.05 -16.18 -4.48
N PRO A 72 16.93 -15.54 -5.65
CA PRO A 72 15.88 -14.56 -5.87
C PRO A 72 14.50 -15.20 -5.63
N PRO A 73 13.53 -14.47 -5.06
CA PRO A 73 12.19 -14.99 -4.90
C PRO A 73 11.64 -15.43 -6.27
N PRO A 74 10.82 -16.50 -6.33
CA PRO A 74 10.22 -16.95 -7.57
C PRO A 74 9.45 -15.79 -8.23
N HIS A 75 9.84 -15.43 -9.45
CA HIS A 75 9.19 -14.36 -10.19
C HIS A 75 7.79 -14.80 -10.61
N HIS A 76 6.77 -14.37 -9.88
CA HIS A 76 5.38 -14.55 -10.27
C HIS A 76 5.01 -13.47 -11.31
N LYS A 77 4.77 -13.88 -12.57
CA LYS A 77 4.14 -13.00 -13.55
C LYS A 77 2.71 -12.72 -13.09
N VAL A 78 2.50 -11.56 -12.48
CA VAL A 78 1.14 -11.04 -12.30
C VAL A 78 0.48 -10.96 -13.67
N VAL A 79 -0.62 -11.70 -13.83
CA VAL A 79 -1.51 -11.54 -14.99
C VAL A 79 -1.88 -10.07 -15.03
N GLY A 80 -1.43 -9.37 -16.07
CA GLY A 80 -1.59 -7.92 -16.17
C GLY A 80 -3.05 -7.51 -16.03
N LYS A 81 -3.28 -6.25 -15.65
CA LYS A 81 -4.62 -5.66 -15.63
C LYS A 81 -5.35 -6.02 -16.93
N LEU A 82 -6.50 -6.68 -16.80
CA LEU A 82 -7.41 -6.90 -17.92
C LEU A 82 -7.69 -5.53 -18.55
N LYS A 83 -7.29 -5.33 -19.81
CA LYS A 83 -7.54 -4.08 -20.52
C LYS A 83 -9.06 -3.85 -20.51
N ARG A 84 -9.53 -2.82 -19.82
CA ARG A 84 -10.94 -2.40 -19.92
C ARG A 84 -11.15 -1.95 -21.37
N LYS A 85 -11.87 -2.75 -22.17
CA LYS A 85 -12.26 -2.34 -23.51
C LYS A 85 -13.08 -1.04 -23.42
N LYS A 86 -12.79 -0.07 -24.29
CA LYS A 86 -13.60 1.15 -24.37
C LYS A 86 -14.99 0.75 -24.86
N LYS A 87 -16.06 1.38 -24.37
CA LYS A 87 -17.46 1.07 -24.73
C LYS A 87 -17.68 1.08 -26.26
N GLU A 88 -16.89 1.86 -26.99
CA GLU A 88 -16.91 1.94 -28.45
C GLU A 88 -16.39 0.67 -29.14
N ASP A 89 -15.38 0.00 -28.56
CA ASP A 89 -14.84 -1.25 -29.11
C ASP A 89 -15.86 -2.38 -28.97
N TYR A 90 -16.57 -2.44 -27.82
CA TYR A 90 -17.71 -3.35 -27.64
C TYR A 90 -18.84 -3.08 -28.63
N ARG A 91 -19.10 -1.80 -28.93
CA ARG A 91 -20.12 -1.39 -29.90
C ARG A 91 -19.75 -1.83 -31.32
N ARG A 92 -18.49 -1.62 -31.75
CA ARG A 92 -18.01 -2.06 -33.08
C ARG A 92 -18.02 -3.59 -33.23
N GLU A 93 -17.58 -4.33 -32.21
CA GLU A 93 -17.63 -5.80 -32.23
C GLU A 93 -19.07 -6.33 -32.30
N ARG A 94 -20.02 -5.68 -31.61
CA ARG A 94 -21.45 -5.99 -31.71
C ARG A 94 -22.02 -5.66 -33.09
N SER A 95 -21.62 -4.55 -33.70
CA SER A 95 -22.06 -4.18 -35.05
C SER A 95 -21.51 -5.14 -36.13
N GLN A 96 -20.25 -5.55 -36.01
CA GLN A 96 -19.62 -6.52 -36.93
C GLN A 96 -20.24 -7.92 -36.79
N SER A 97 -20.52 -8.37 -35.57
CA SER A 97 -21.20 -9.65 -35.33
C SER A 97 -22.66 -9.67 -35.77
N GLN A 98 -23.32 -8.51 -35.90
CA GLN A 98 -24.67 -8.40 -36.45
C GLN A 98 -24.68 -8.40 -38.00
N GLN A 99 -23.68 -7.80 -38.65
CA GLN A 99 -23.53 -7.83 -40.11
C GLN A 99 -23.18 -9.22 -40.67
N GLY A 100 -22.50 -10.07 -39.90
CA GLY A 100 -22.25 -11.46 -40.30
C GLY A 100 -23.50 -12.37 -40.31
N LYS A 101 -24.60 -11.97 -39.65
CA LYS A 101 -25.83 -12.77 -39.55
C LYS A 101 -26.85 -12.47 -40.65
N SER A 102 -26.76 -11.31 -41.31
CA SER A 102 -27.73 -10.91 -42.34
C SER A 102 -27.46 -11.52 -43.72
N HIS A 103 -26.31 -12.16 -43.96
CA HIS A 103 -26.02 -12.78 -45.26
C HIS A 103 -26.49 -14.24 -45.39
N VAL A 104 -26.83 -14.91 -44.27
CA VAL A 104 -27.19 -16.34 -44.29
C VAL A 104 -28.68 -16.59 -44.57
N HIS A 105 -29.56 -15.59 -44.48
CA HIS A 105 -31.02 -15.78 -44.53
C HIS A 105 -31.72 -15.40 -45.85
N SER A 106 -31.01 -15.33 -46.98
CA SER A 106 -31.61 -14.96 -48.28
C SER A 106 -31.41 -15.99 -49.40
N GLN A 107 -31.14 -17.25 -49.05
CA GLN A 107 -31.11 -18.36 -50.01
C GLN A 107 -31.85 -19.59 -49.46
N SER A 108 -33.17 -19.50 -49.30
CA SER A 108 -34.05 -20.67 -49.37
C SER A 108 -35.51 -20.23 -49.47
N GLU A 109 -35.99 -20.00 -50.69
CA GLU A 109 -37.40 -20.22 -51.03
C GLU A 109 -37.43 -20.48 -52.54
N ASN A 110 -37.59 -21.77 -52.86
CA ASN A 110 -38.04 -22.29 -54.14
C ASN A 110 -39.56 -22.14 -54.21
#